data_AF-A0A0J1G8S4-F1
#
_entry.id   AF-A0A0J1G8S4-F1
#
_cell.length_a   1.000
_cell.length_b   1.000
_cell.length_c   1.000
_cell.angle_alpha   90.00
_cell.angle_beta   90.00
_cell.angle_gamma   90.00
#
_symmetry.space_group_name_H-M   'P 1'
#
loop_
_entity.id
_entity.type
_entity.pdbx_description
1 polymer ?
#
loop_
_entity_poly.entity_id
_entity_poly.type
_entity_poly.pdbx_seq_one_letter_code
_entity_poly.pdbx_strand_id
1 'polypeptide(L)'
;MKVLIIGGVAAGTKAAAKLKRENQGYEVQILTKSAEISYAGCGLPYYVGSIIEDKEELIVNTPESFAKQTGVMVSTETEVTHIDRSEKTVTALNLKTKESTVYSYDKLIVASGASPVIPPIDGIHLKNVFYMRTPEDAISLRETLETSGIKRAVIAGAGFIGLEVAENLASKGVRVSVIDMADQILPGFDTEFAAYIENHLADHGIMSFTGTRLEAILGTDTVEKVQTSRRAMKADAVILSIGIRANTEFLADTGIELMPNRTVKVNEHLQTNDQDIYAIGDCACVINAITKEPAWSPMGSSANIEGRIAAKNIGGKNLSYNGVLGTGVCKLPELNVGKTGLSEAAAIAAGFDAVSVISVVDDKAHYYPGASAFIVKMIADKKTHKLLGLQAAGKGAVDKMVDIAAAAISLHAALEDVENMDLAYAPPFSTAIHPFSSTVNILLNKLSGEFETFTPVEYQEGKAEGYRLIDASITPQIDGARYIDLSSVNGPVPELNTDDKLLLVCSKGKRAYMLQNRMKYYGYTNTRVLEGGTAFNEIEG
;
A
#
# COMPACT_ATOMS: atom_id res chain seq x y z
N MET A 1 6.85 -36.58 -11.91
CA MET A 1 7.21 -35.23 -12.41
C MET A 1 8.03 -34.55 -11.33
N LYS A 2 9.22 -34.05 -11.71
CA LYS A 2 10.15 -33.30 -10.87
C LYS A 2 9.89 -31.82 -11.00
N VAL A 3 9.59 -31.16 -9.88
CA VAL A 3 9.38 -29.72 -9.83
C VAL A 3 10.42 -29.09 -8.92
N LEU A 4 11.29 -28.27 -9.50
CA LEU A 4 12.30 -27.52 -8.77
C LEU A 4 11.80 -26.08 -8.54
N ILE A 5 12.04 -25.55 -7.35
CA ILE A 5 11.58 -24.21 -6.95
C ILE A 5 12.77 -23.45 -6.40
N ILE A 6 13.00 -22.24 -6.91
CA ILE A 6 14.07 -21.33 -6.48
C ILE A 6 13.45 -20.28 -5.56
N GLY A 7 13.74 -20.36 -4.26
CA GLY A 7 13.24 -19.44 -3.24
C GLY A 7 12.23 -20.09 -2.29
N GLY A 8 12.47 -19.97 -0.98
CA GLY A 8 11.74 -20.66 0.09
C GLY A 8 10.88 -19.75 0.98
N VAL A 9 10.42 -18.59 0.52
CA VAL A 9 9.57 -17.68 1.32
C VAL A 9 8.14 -17.69 0.76
N ALA A 10 7.46 -16.55 0.65
CA ALA A 10 6.01 -16.47 0.41
C ALA A 10 5.52 -17.25 -0.83
N ALA A 11 6.06 -16.95 -2.02
CA ALA A 11 5.56 -17.55 -3.26
C ALA A 11 5.99 -19.01 -3.43
N GLY A 12 7.27 -19.31 -3.19
CA GLY A 12 7.86 -20.62 -3.40
C GLY A 12 7.28 -21.71 -2.49
N THR A 13 7.18 -21.46 -1.17
CA THR A 13 6.60 -22.46 -0.26
C THR A 13 5.10 -22.63 -0.48
N LYS A 14 4.40 -21.55 -0.88
CA LYS A 14 2.99 -21.64 -1.28
C LYS A 14 2.78 -22.53 -2.49
N ALA A 15 3.61 -22.37 -3.53
CA ALA A 15 3.57 -23.20 -4.71
C ALA A 15 3.92 -24.66 -4.38
N ALA A 16 4.99 -24.90 -3.61
CA ALA A 16 5.44 -26.23 -3.23
C ALA A 16 4.37 -27.02 -2.46
N ALA A 17 3.80 -26.41 -1.41
CA ALA A 17 2.75 -27.04 -0.63
C ALA A 17 1.48 -27.26 -1.47
N LYS A 18 1.17 -26.37 -2.41
CA LYS A 18 0.02 -26.54 -3.30
C LYS A 18 0.23 -27.67 -4.32
N LEU A 19 1.43 -27.81 -4.89
CA LEU A 19 1.78 -28.91 -5.81
C LEU A 19 1.58 -30.28 -5.16
N LYS A 20 2.03 -30.47 -3.92
CA LYS A 20 1.83 -31.72 -3.18
C LYS A 20 0.35 -32.01 -2.91
N ARG A 21 -0.49 -30.98 -2.73
CA ARG A 21 -1.95 -31.14 -2.64
C ARG A 21 -2.63 -31.40 -3.97
N GLU A 22 -2.07 -30.97 -5.10
CA GLU A 22 -2.58 -31.33 -6.43
C GLU A 22 -2.22 -32.78 -6.78
N ASN A 23 -0.99 -33.20 -6.48
CA ASN A 23 -0.57 -34.60 -6.66
C ASN A 23 0.58 -34.94 -5.71
N GLN A 24 0.35 -35.91 -4.82
CA GLN A 24 1.35 -36.38 -3.87
C GLN A 24 2.54 -37.08 -4.55
N GLY A 25 2.38 -37.60 -5.77
CA GLY A 25 3.44 -38.23 -6.56
C GLY A 25 4.42 -37.25 -7.22
N TYR A 26 4.24 -35.93 -7.08
CA TYR A 26 5.23 -34.96 -7.53
C TYR A 26 6.46 -34.95 -6.60
N GLU A 27 7.64 -35.01 -7.21
CA GLU A 27 8.92 -34.80 -6.56
C GLU A 27 9.19 -33.31 -6.53
N VAL A 28 8.94 -32.66 -5.39
CA VAL A 28 9.06 -31.20 -5.25
C VAL A 28 10.27 -30.87 -4.37
N GLN A 29 11.16 -30.03 -4.89
CA GLN A 29 12.34 -29.55 -4.15
C GLN A 29 12.43 -28.03 -4.19
N ILE A 30 12.68 -27.43 -3.02
CA ILE A 30 13.00 -26.00 -2.87
C ILE A 30 14.50 -25.86 -2.67
N LEU A 31 15.13 -24.99 -3.45
CA LEU A 31 16.48 -24.48 -3.22
C LEU A 31 16.36 -23.03 -2.75
N THR A 32 16.98 -22.68 -1.63
CA THR A 32 16.91 -21.32 -1.10
C THR A 32 18.24 -20.90 -0.48
N LYS A 33 18.64 -19.66 -0.76
CA LYS A 33 19.86 -19.06 -0.24
C LYS A 33 19.79 -18.83 1.28
N SER A 34 18.59 -18.56 1.80
CA SER A 34 18.36 -18.29 3.22
C SER A 34 18.51 -19.55 4.07
N ALA A 35 18.91 -19.38 5.33
CA ALA A 35 18.87 -20.44 6.35
C ALA A 35 17.43 -20.75 6.79
N GLU A 36 16.61 -19.71 6.87
CA GLU A 36 15.19 -19.76 7.22
C GLU A 36 14.30 -19.88 5.98
N ILE A 37 13.11 -20.47 6.15
CA ILE A 37 12.03 -20.49 5.15
C ILE A 37 10.74 -19.95 5.76
N SER A 38 9.79 -19.56 4.91
CA SER A 38 8.44 -19.17 5.36
C SER A 38 8.41 -18.13 6.49
N TYR A 39 9.37 -17.22 6.57
CA TYR A 39 9.32 -16.17 7.60
C TYR A 39 8.28 -15.09 7.26
N ALA A 40 7.73 -14.47 8.29
CA ALA A 40 6.73 -13.40 8.23
C ALA A 40 7.41 -12.05 8.00
N GLY A 41 7.85 -11.77 6.77
CA GLY A 41 8.50 -10.50 6.40
C GLY A 41 7.68 -9.25 6.73
N CYS A 42 6.34 -9.35 6.72
CA CYS A 42 5.45 -8.26 7.12
C CYS A 42 5.40 -8.04 8.64
N GLY A 43 5.82 -9.01 9.45
CA GLY A 43 5.87 -8.90 10.92
C GLY A 43 7.11 -8.19 11.44
N LEU A 44 8.12 -7.97 10.58
CA LEU A 44 9.43 -7.48 10.99
C LEU A 44 9.40 -6.09 11.69
N PRO A 45 8.69 -5.07 11.19
CA PRO A 45 8.59 -3.78 11.89
C PRO A 45 7.91 -3.91 13.26
N TYR A 46 6.89 -4.77 13.37
CA TYR A 46 6.13 -5.00 14.59
C TYR A 46 6.94 -5.75 15.66
N TYR A 47 7.87 -6.60 15.25
CA TYR A 47 8.85 -7.20 16.15
C TYR A 47 9.82 -6.17 16.70
N VAL A 48 10.31 -5.23 15.87
CA VAL A 48 11.16 -4.11 16.31
C VAL A 48 10.42 -3.25 17.35
N GLY A 49 9.12 -3.00 17.15
CA GLY A 49 8.26 -2.31 18.11
C GLY A 49 7.83 -3.15 19.32
N SER A 50 8.30 -4.39 19.46
CA SER A 50 7.88 -5.36 20.49
C SER A 50 6.35 -5.55 20.59
N ILE A 51 5.64 -5.37 19.49
CA ILE A 51 4.23 -5.79 19.35
C ILE A 51 4.19 -7.31 19.14
N ILE A 52 5.14 -7.81 18.35
CA ILE A 52 5.51 -9.23 18.33
C ILE A 52 6.68 -9.39 19.29
N GLU A 53 6.51 -10.18 20.35
CA GLU A 53 7.49 -10.26 21.43
C GLU A 53 8.66 -11.18 21.05
N ASP A 54 8.35 -12.41 20.62
CA ASP A 54 9.32 -13.47 20.38
C ASP A 54 9.77 -13.55 18.91
N LYS A 55 11.08 -13.76 18.68
CA LYS A 55 11.62 -13.86 17.31
C LYS A 55 11.14 -15.12 16.59
N GLU A 56 10.85 -16.17 17.34
CA GLU A 56 10.35 -17.44 16.82
C GLU A 56 8.97 -17.27 16.15
N GLU A 57 8.17 -16.28 16.56
CA GLU A 57 6.89 -15.96 15.92
C GLU A 57 7.07 -15.38 14.51
N LEU A 58 8.26 -14.89 14.16
CA LEU A 58 8.58 -14.48 12.80
C LEU A 58 8.76 -15.68 11.87
N ILE A 59 8.96 -16.89 12.39
CA ILE A 59 9.18 -18.10 11.60
C ILE A 59 7.89 -18.92 11.55
N VAL A 60 7.23 -18.95 10.39
CA VAL A 60 5.97 -19.70 10.23
C VAL A 60 6.21 -21.20 10.12
N ASN A 61 7.30 -21.62 9.48
CA ASN A 61 7.68 -23.04 9.37
C ASN A 61 9.20 -23.20 9.29
N THR A 62 9.75 -24.20 9.98
CA THR A 62 11.12 -24.66 9.73
C THR A 62 11.16 -25.60 8.51
N PRO A 63 12.34 -25.79 7.87
CA PRO A 63 12.51 -26.76 6.79
C PRO A 63 12.02 -28.17 7.15
N GLU A 64 12.33 -28.65 8.37
CA GLU A 64 11.97 -29.99 8.84
C GLU A 64 10.47 -30.12 9.04
N SER A 65 9.85 -29.13 9.69
CA SER A 65 8.39 -29.11 9.90
C SER A 65 7.66 -29.06 8.56
N PHE A 66 8.10 -28.18 7.65
CA PHE A 66 7.50 -28.04 6.33
C PHE A 66 7.62 -29.33 5.51
N ALA A 67 8.80 -29.95 5.50
CA ALA A 67 9.04 -31.21 4.80
C ALA A 67 8.18 -32.34 5.37
N LYS A 68 8.08 -32.46 6.71
CA LYS A 68 7.26 -33.48 7.37
C LYS A 68 5.76 -33.33 7.07
N GLN A 69 5.26 -32.09 6.99
CA GLN A 69 3.85 -31.81 6.72
C GLN A 69 3.47 -31.99 5.24
N THR A 70 4.38 -31.66 4.32
CA THR A 70 4.05 -31.55 2.89
C THR A 70 4.67 -32.63 2.02
N GLY A 71 5.76 -33.25 2.46
CA GLY A 71 6.60 -34.13 1.64
C GLY A 71 7.46 -33.39 0.62
N VAL A 72 7.66 -32.07 0.77
CA VAL A 72 8.57 -31.26 -0.04
C VAL A 72 9.99 -31.37 0.51
N MET A 73 10.99 -31.55 -0.36
CA MET A 73 12.39 -31.47 0.02
C MET A 73 12.84 -30.00 0.05
N VAL A 74 13.62 -29.61 1.06
CA VAL A 74 14.11 -28.24 1.21
C VAL A 74 15.62 -28.27 1.39
N SER A 75 16.33 -27.53 0.56
CA SER A 75 17.77 -27.29 0.65
C SER A 75 18.00 -25.80 0.93
N THR A 76 18.26 -25.49 2.20
CA THR A 76 18.61 -24.13 2.66
C THR A 76 20.08 -23.84 2.39
N GLU A 77 20.46 -22.56 2.52
CA GLU A 77 21.83 -22.08 2.25
C GLU A 77 22.40 -22.62 0.93
N THR A 78 21.53 -22.74 -0.08
CA THR A 78 21.81 -23.28 -1.40
C THR A 78 21.44 -22.22 -2.43
N GLU A 79 22.46 -21.58 -3.00
CA GLU A 79 22.31 -20.47 -3.94
C GLU A 79 22.32 -20.99 -5.38
N VAL A 80 21.22 -20.78 -6.11
CA VAL A 80 21.18 -21.07 -7.54
C VAL A 80 22.03 -20.04 -8.28
N THR A 81 22.97 -20.53 -9.10
CA THR A 81 23.91 -19.68 -9.84
C THR A 81 23.69 -19.73 -11.34
N HIS A 82 23.07 -20.79 -11.88
CA HIS A 82 22.85 -20.94 -13.31
C HIS A 82 21.63 -21.82 -13.63
N ILE A 83 20.96 -21.54 -14.75
CA ILE A 83 19.91 -22.38 -15.34
C ILE A 83 20.29 -22.72 -16.78
N ASP A 84 20.36 -24.00 -17.10
CA ASP A 84 20.43 -24.50 -18.47
C ASP A 84 19.04 -24.97 -18.90
N ARG A 85 18.45 -24.27 -19.87
CA ARG A 85 17.10 -24.54 -20.37
C ARG A 85 17.07 -25.72 -21.34
N SER A 86 18.11 -25.88 -22.15
CA SER A 86 18.22 -26.98 -23.12
C SER A 86 18.30 -28.32 -22.41
N GLU A 87 19.14 -28.41 -21.39
CA GLU A 87 19.35 -29.63 -20.61
C GLU A 87 18.35 -29.78 -19.46
N LYS A 88 17.51 -28.75 -19.21
CA LYS A 88 16.58 -28.66 -18.09
C LYS A 88 17.24 -28.93 -16.74
N THR A 89 18.32 -28.20 -16.49
CA THR A 89 19.08 -28.30 -15.23
C THR A 89 19.31 -26.95 -14.57
N VAL A 90 19.56 -26.99 -13.26
CA VAL A 90 19.91 -25.85 -12.42
C VAL A 90 21.17 -26.18 -11.66
N THR A 91 22.17 -25.31 -11.72
CA THR A 91 23.37 -25.40 -10.89
C THR A 91 23.19 -24.57 -9.64
N ALA A 92 23.45 -25.15 -8.47
CA ALA A 92 23.42 -24.43 -7.20
C ALA A 92 24.66 -24.70 -6.35
N LEU A 93 25.09 -23.67 -5.62
CA LEU A 93 26.22 -23.67 -4.70
C LEU A 93 25.71 -23.84 -3.27
N ASN A 94 26.18 -24.87 -2.57
CA ASN A 94 25.98 -24.96 -1.13
C ASN A 94 26.88 -23.94 -0.43
N LEU A 95 26.30 -22.98 0.29
CA LEU A 95 27.04 -21.88 0.89
C LEU A 95 27.90 -22.30 2.09
N LYS A 96 27.58 -23.44 2.72
CA LYS A 96 28.35 -24.03 3.81
C LYS A 96 29.54 -24.84 3.31
N THR A 97 29.31 -25.78 2.38
CA THR A 97 30.37 -26.70 1.89
C THR A 97 31.16 -26.12 0.72
N LYS A 98 30.62 -25.09 0.04
CA LYS A 98 31.13 -24.52 -1.22
C LYS A 98 31.12 -25.50 -2.40
N GLU A 99 30.40 -26.61 -2.29
CA GLU A 99 30.23 -27.57 -3.38
C GLU A 99 29.09 -27.15 -4.31
N SER A 100 29.30 -27.31 -5.62
CA SER A 100 28.26 -27.09 -6.63
C SER A 100 27.57 -28.40 -6.99
N THR A 101 26.24 -28.37 -7.06
CA THR A 101 25.39 -29.52 -7.44
C THR A 101 24.49 -29.14 -8.60
N VAL A 102 24.24 -30.09 -9.51
CA VAL A 102 23.33 -29.93 -10.65
C VAL A 102 22.02 -30.68 -10.35
N TYR A 103 20.90 -29.97 -10.50
CA TYR A 103 19.55 -30.47 -10.29
C TYR A 103 18.79 -30.50 -11.60
N SER A 104 18.17 -31.63 -11.95
CA SER A 104 17.28 -31.73 -13.12
C SER A 104 15.83 -31.38 -12.75
N TYR A 105 15.07 -30.86 -13.71
CA TYR A 105 13.65 -30.56 -13.53
C TYR A 105 12.80 -30.93 -14.74
N ASP A 106 11.54 -31.30 -14.51
CA ASP A 106 10.52 -31.31 -15.56
C ASP A 106 9.85 -29.93 -15.65
N LYS A 107 9.63 -29.29 -14.50
CA LYS A 107 9.13 -27.92 -14.36
C LYS A 107 9.98 -27.13 -13.35
N LEU A 108 10.21 -25.85 -13.63
CA LEU A 108 10.93 -24.93 -12.76
C LEU A 108 10.03 -23.77 -12.33
N ILE A 109 10.11 -23.36 -11.07
CA ILE A 109 9.49 -22.13 -10.58
C ILE A 109 10.60 -21.21 -10.05
N VAL A 110 10.72 -20.02 -10.63
CA VAL A 110 11.54 -18.93 -10.11
C VAL A 110 10.70 -18.10 -9.14
N ALA A 111 11.03 -18.15 -7.86
CA ALA A 111 10.39 -17.41 -6.77
C ALA A 111 11.46 -16.70 -5.91
N SER A 112 12.50 -16.18 -6.57
CA SER A 112 13.71 -15.63 -5.93
C SER A 112 13.47 -14.31 -5.19
N GLY A 113 12.29 -13.72 -5.34
CA GLY A 113 11.87 -12.49 -4.69
C GLY A 113 12.70 -11.28 -5.12
N ALA A 114 12.90 -10.38 -4.18
CA ALA A 114 13.64 -9.13 -4.37
C ALA A 114 14.52 -8.82 -3.14
N SER A 115 15.52 -7.95 -3.33
CA SER A 115 16.42 -7.47 -2.28
C SER A 115 16.36 -5.95 -2.16
N PRO A 116 16.65 -5.36 -0.98
CA PRO A 116 16.74 -3.91 -0.82
C PRO A 116 17.72 -3.28 -1.80
N VAL A 117 17.40 -2.08 -2.29
CA VAL A 117 18.35 -1.29 -3.08
C VAL A 117 19.40 -0.71 -2.15
N ILE A 118 20.67 -0.99 -2.44
CA ILE A 118 21.82 -0.41 -1.76
C ILE A 118 22.34 0.76 -2.62
N PRO A 119 22.20 2.02 -2.18
CA PRO A 119 22.66 3.16 -2.94
C PRO A 119 24.20 3.25 -2.89
N PRO A 120 24.86 3.66 -3.98
CA PRO A 120 26.32 3.78 -4.03
C PRO A 120 26.77 5.10 -3.38
N ILE A 121 26.63 5.20 -2.06
CA ILE A 121 26.98 6.39 -1.27
C ILE A 121 28.02 6.07 -0.19
N ASP A 122 28.76 7.09 0.23
CA ASP A 122 29.75 6.95 1.29
C ASP A 122 29.09 6.59 2.64
N GLY A 123 29.76 5.73 3.40
CA GLY A 123 29.33 5.30 4.74
C GLY A 123 28.19 4.28 4.77
N ILE A 124 27.80 3.72 3.63
CA ILE A 124 26.73 2.71 3.54
C ILE A 124 26.99 1.42 4.33
N HIS A 125 28.26 1.15 4.65
CA HIS A 125 28.71 -0.01 5.41
C HIS A 125 29.07 0.30 6.89
N LEU A 126 28.77 1.50 7.38
CA LEU A 126 28.93 1.83 8.80
C LEU A 126 28.01 0.94 9.66
N LYS A 127 28.40 0.72 10.92
CA LYS A 127 27.49 0.11 11.90
C LYS A 127 26.27 1.01 12.11
N ASN A 128 25.15 0.40 12.47
CA ASN A 128 23.84 1.05 12.61
C ASN A 128 23.21 1.55 11.31
N VAL A 129 23.67 1.04 10.16
CA VAL A 129 22.91 1.07 8.90
C VAL A 129 22.13 -0.24 8.80
N PHE A 130 20.81 -0.15 8.76
CA PHE A 130 19.90 -1.29 8.79
C PHE A 130 19.03 -1.36 7.54
N TYR A 131 18.50 -2.55 7.29
CA TYR A 131 17.46 -2.82 6.31
C TYR A 131 16.23 -3.37 7.04
N MET A 132 15.18 -3.72 6.30
CA MET A 132 14.00 -4.38 6.84
C MET A 132 13.46 -5.40 5.84
N ARG A 133 14.19 -6.51 5.65
CA ARG A 133 13.83 -7.55 4.68
C ARG A 133 13.80 -8.96 5.27
N THR A 134 14.76 -9.32 6.11
CA THR A 134 14.86 -10.65 6.72
C THR A 134 14.65 -10.60 8.24
N PRO A 135 14.40 -11.74 8.91
CA PRO A 135 14.35 -11.81 10.36
C PRO A 135 15.61 -11.25 11.02
N GLU A 136 16.79 -11.54 10.47
CA GLU A 136 18.08 -11.06 10.99
C GLU A 136 18.18 -9.53 10.95
N ASP A 137 17.62 -8.86 9.95
CA ASP A 137 17.57 -7.39 9.89
C ASP A 137 16.81 -6.82 11.10
N ALA A 138 15.64 -7.38 11.40
CA ALA A 138 14.77 -6.93 12.48
C ALA A 138 15.35 -7.25 13.87
N ILE A 139 15.91 -8.45 14.03
CA ILE A 139 16.63 -8.88 15.24
C ILE A 139 17.79 -7.95 15.51
N SER A 140 18.64 -7.69 14.51
CA SER A 140 19.81 -6.82 14.65
C SER A 140 19.41 -5.39 15.04
N LEU A 141 18.35 -4.84 14.42
CA LEU A 141 17.85 -3.51 14.76
C LEU A 141 17.32 -3.45 16.20
N ARG A 142 16.51 -4.43 16.62
CA ARG A 142 15.94 -4.47 17.97
C ARG A 142 17.02 -4.66 19.04
N GLU A 143 17.94 -5.61 18.85
CA GLU A 143 19.05 -5.83 19.79
C GLU A 143 19.92 -4.57 19.92
N THR A 144 20.17 -3.87 18.80
CA THR A 144 20.93 -2.61 18.84
C THR A 144 20.15 -1.51 19.56
N LEU A 145 18.84 -1.42 19.35
CA LEU A 145 17.97 -0.46 20.05
C LEU A 145 18.01 -0.68 21.57
N GLU A 146 17.93 -1.94 22.02
CA GLU A 146 17.93 -2.33 23.43
C GLU A 146 19.30 -2.16 24.12
N THR A 147 20.40 -2.37 23.38
CA THR A 147 21.76 -2.39 23.96
C THR A 147 22.55 -1.09 23.80
N SER A 148 22.38 -0.36 22.70
CA SER A 148 23.21 0.80 22.34
C SER A 148 22.52 2.15 22.54
N GLY A 149 21.21 2.14 22.84
CA GLY A 149 20.45 3.35 23.16
C GLY A 149 20.30 4.31 21.99
N ILE A 150 19.93 3.82 20.81
CA ILE A 150 19.56 4.65 19.64
C ILE A 150 18.51 5.68 20.10
N LYS A 151 18.83 6.98 20.01
CA LYS A 151 17.89 8.07 20.37
C LYS A 151 17.30 8.76 19.15
N ARG A 152 18.01 8.70 18.02
CA ARG A 152 17.62 9.33 16.75
C ARG A 152 17.81 8.36 15.61
N ALA A 153 16.77 8.14 14.82
CA ALA A 153 16.84 7.33 13.62
C ALA A 153 16.39 8.13 12.40
N VAL A 154 17.09 7.96 11.29
CA VAL A 154 16.62 8.43 9.98
C VAL A 154 16.14 7.24 9.17
N ILE A 155 14.91 7.32 8.70
CA ILE A 155 14.37 6.37 7.72
C ILE A 155 14.54 6.98 6.34
N ALA A 156 15.25 6.31 5.44
CA ALA A 156 15.33 6.70 4.04
C ALA A 156 14.30 5.89 3.25
N GLY A 157 13.26 6.55 2.74
CA GLY A 157 12.11 5.97 2.05
C GLY A 157 10.84 6.05 2.87
N ALA A 158 9.81 6.71 2.31
CA ALA A 158 8.51 6.98 2.92
C ALA A 158 7.38 6.12 2.32
N GLY A 159 7.72 4.93 1.82
CA GLY A 159 6.74 3.88 1.51
C GLY A 159 6.26 3.16 2.78
N PHE A 160 5.34 2.19 2.62
CA PHE A 160 4.74 1.46 3.75
C PHE A 160 5.77 0.92 4.75
N ILE A 161 6.79 0.18 4.28
CA ILE A 161 7.83 -0.39 5.17
C ILE A 161 8.55 0.71 5.96
N GLY A 162 8.90 1.82 5.31
CA GLY A 162 9.61 2.91 5.98
C GLY A 162 8.76 3.56 7.07
N LEU A 163 7.48 3.79 6.79
CA LEU A 163 6.56 4.40 7.75
C LEU A 163 6.16 3.46 8.90
N GLU A 164 6.01 2.16 8.64
CA GLU A 164 5.79 1.15 9.70
C GLU A 164 7.00 1.06 10.63
N VAL A 165 8.22 1.06 10.09
CA VAL A 165 9.43 1.10 10.93
C VAL A 165 9.51 2.42 11.70
N ALA A 166 9.13 3.55 11.08
CA ALA A 166 9.08 4.84 11.75
C ALA A 166 8.12 4.82 12.96
N GLU A 167 6.90 4.30 12.78
CA GLU A 167 5.93 4.13 13.87
C GLU A 167 6.50 3.28 15.00
N ASN A 168 7.07 2.11 14.65
CA ASN A 168 7.55 1.15 15.64
C ASN A 168 8.79 1.63 16.41
N LEU A 169 9.64 2.47 15.79
CA LEU A 169 10.74 3.13 16.51
C LEU A 169 10.25 4.31 17.36
N ALA A 170 9.31 5.10 16.84
CA ALA A 170 8.72 6.22 17.58
C ALA A 170 7.99 5.73 18.84
N SER A 171 7.29 4.59 18.79
CA SER A 171 6.63 3.97 19.94
C SER A 171 7.62 3.50 21.03
N LYS A 172 8.90 3.33 20.69
CA LYS A 172 10.01 3.06 21.62
C LYS A 172 10.71 4.32 22.13
N GLY A 173 10.18 5.50 21.81
CA GLY A 173 10.74 6.78 22.24
C GLY A 173 11.94 7.25 21.40
N VAL A 174 12.21 6.61 20.26
CA VAL A 174 13.22 7.09 19.31
C VAL A 174 12.68 8.30 18.57
N ARG A 175 13.48 9.35 18.45
CA ARG A 175 13.14 10.49 17.60
C ARG A 175 13.38 10.13 16.14
N VAL A 176 12.30 9.97 15.38
CA VAL A 176 12.38 9.54 13.98
C VAL A 176 12.27 10.73 13.02
N SER A 177 13.05 10.70 11.95
CA SER A 177 12.82 11.52 10.78
C SER A 177 12.78 10.65 9.54
N VAL A 178 11.78 10.84 8.71
CA VAL A 178 11.63 10.13 7.44
C VAL A 178 12.08 11.06 6.32
N ILE A 179 12.96 10.61 5.44
CA ILE A 179 13.38 11.34 4.26
C ILE A 179 12.99 10.54 3.02
N ASP A 180 12.52 11.21 1.99
CA ASP A 180 12.29 10.59 0.68
C ASP A 180 12.72 11.55 -0.43
N MET A 181 13.28 11.01 -1.52
CA MET A 181 13.62 11.80 -2.70
C MET A 181 12.39 12.19 -3.51
N ALA A 182 11.30 11.41 -3.40
CA ALA A 182 10.03 11.73 -4.01
C ALA A 182 9.37 12.92 -3.30
N ASP A 183 8.50 13.61 -4.02
CA ASP A 183 7.84 14.83 -3.51
C ASP A 183 6.68 14.54 -2.54
N GLN A 184 6.34 13.26 -2.31
CA GLN A 184 5.31 12.84 -1.37
C GLN A 184 5.68 11.53 -0.66
N ILE A 185 5.06 11.29 0.50
CA ILE A 185 5.02 9.97 1.13
C ILE A 185 4.02 9.04 0.43
N LEU A 186 4.05 7.74 0.78
CA LEU A 186 3.06 6.75 0.35
C LEU A 186 2.80 6.75 -1.17
N PRO A 187 3.77 6.27 -1.98
CA PRO A 187 3.64 6.27 -3.43
C PRO A 187 2.36 5.54 -3.90
N GLY A 188 1.66 6.16 -4.84
CA GLY A 188 0.41 5.64 -5.41
C GLY A 188 -0.87 6.06 -4.70
N PHE A 189 -0.78 6.86 -3.63
CA PHE A 189 -1.90 7.69 -3.15
C PHE A 189 -1.94 9.01 -3.92
N ASP A 190 -3.12 9.64 -3.99
CA ASP A 190 -3.22 11.00 -4.51
C ASP A 190 -2.54 12.00 -3.55
N THR A 191 -1.97 13.07 -4.12
CA THR A 191 -1.07 14.00 -3.43
C THR A 191 -1.69 14.65 -2.20
N GLU A 192 -2.94 15.11 -2.29
CA GLU A 192 -3.66 15.75 -1.19
C GLU A 192 -3.98 14.74 -0.07
N PHE A 193 -4.20 13.47 -0.44
CA PHE A 193 -4.45 12.40 0.53
C PHE A 193 -3.17 12.00 1.27
N ALA A 194 -2.04 11.94 0.55
CA ALA A 194 -0.72 11.74 1.15
C ALA A 194 -0.33 12.90 2.07
N ALA A 195 -0.61 14.15 1.69
CA ALA A 195 -0.36 15.33 2.51
C ALA A 195 -1.16 15.33 3.82
N TYR A 196 -2.44 14.92 3.77
CA TYR A 196 -3.24 14.72 4.99
C TYR A 196 -2.58 13.72 5.96
N ILE A 197 -2.08 12.60 5.43
CA ILE A 197 -1.39 11.59 6.25
C ILE A 197 -0.05 12.11 6.75
N GLU A 198 0.69 12.88 5.95
CA GLU A 198 1.95 13.51 6.35
C GLU A 198 1.77 14.47 7.54
N ASN A 199 0.73 15.30 7.51
CA ASN A 199 0.38 16.18 8.63
C ASN A 199 0.03 15.36 9.89
N HIS A 200 -0.76 14.30 9.74
CA HIS A 200 -1.07 13.40 10.85
C HIS A 200 0.20 12.77 11.46
N LEU A 201 1.17 12.36 10.65
CA LEU A 201 2.44 11.85 11.13
C LEU A 201 3.25 12.91 11.89
N ALA A 202 3.26 14.15 11.40
CA ALA A 202 3.93 15.26 12.05
C ALA A 202 3.33 15.56 13.44
N ASP A 203 2.00 15.51 13.58
CA ASP A 203 1.29 15.66 14.86
C ASP A 203 1.67 14.56 15.88
N HIS A 204 2.09 13.39 15.39
CA HIS A 204 2.58 12.27 16.20
C HIS A 204 4.11 12.24 16.32
N GLY A 205 4.80 13.32 15.96
CA GLY A 205 6.24 13.48 16.12
C GLY A 205 7.10 12.74 15.09
N ILE A 206 6.49 12.21 14.02
CA ILE A 206 7.18 11.58 12.89
C ILE A 206 7.26 12.59 11.75
N MET A 207 8.37 13.32 11.68
CA MET A 207 8.57 14.35 10.66
C MET A 207 9.04 13.72 9.34
N SER A 208 8.31 13.97 8.27
CA SER A 208 8.70 13.61 6.91
C SER A 208 9.36 14.79 6.19
N PHE A 209 10.38 14.50 5.39
CA PHE A 209 11.09 15.45 4.54
C PHE A 209 11.12 14.88 3.12
N THR A 210 10.08 15.15 2.34
CA THR A 210 9.98 14.81 0.92
C THR A 210 10.89 15.71 0.07
N GLY A 211 11.16 15.32 -1.17
CA GLY A 211 12.13 16.00 -2.06
C GLY A 211 13.51 16.14 -1.43
N THR A 212 13.92 15.18 -0.59
CA THR A 212 15.16 15.16 0.20
C THR A 212 15.88 13.84 0.01
N ARG A 213 16.94 13.85 -0.82
CA ARG A 213 17.72 12.67 -1.15
C ARG A 213 18.80 12.41 -0.10
N LEU A 214 19.00 11.14 0.27
CA LEU A 214 20.17 10.69 1.05
C LEU A 214 21.42 10.71 0.16
N GLU A 215 22.47 11.42 0.56
CA GLU A 215 23.70 11.59 -0.25
C GLU A 215 24.92 10.92 0.36
N ALA A 216 25.02 10.88 1.69
CA ALA A 216 26.06 10.12 2.40
C ALA A 216 25.63 9.82 3.83
N ILE A 217 26.23 8.80 4.43
CA ILE A 217 26.12 8.48 5.86
C ILE A 217 27.48 8.76 6.47
N LEU A 218 27.54 9.59 7.51
CA LEU A 218 28.77 10.09 8.09
C LEU A 218 28.96 9.53 9.51
N GLY A 219 30.17 9.08 9.79
CA GLY A 219 30.58 8.50 11.06
C GLY A 219 31.98 7.91 10.99
N THR A 220 32.53 7.52 12.13
CA THR A 220 33.82 6.81 12.22
C THR A 220 33.60 5.29 12.16
N ASP A 221 32.94 4.74 13.18
CA ASP A 221 32.59 3.31 13.26
C ASP A 221 31.08 3.06 13.11
N THR A 222 30.27 3.97 13.64
CA THR A 222 28.79 3.94 13.64
C THR A 222 28.23 5.20 12.99
N VAL A 223 26.97 5.17 12.57
CA VAL A 223 26.25 6.37 12.14
C VAL A 223 26.28 7.47 13.21
N GLU A 224 26.67 8.69 12.82
CA GLU A 224 26.55 9.90 13.65
C GLU A 224 25.67 10.98 12.99
N LYS A 225 25.59 10.95 11.65
CA LYS A 225 24.91 11.96 10.85
C LYS A 225 24.59 11.41 9.46
N VAL A 226 23.51 11.90 8.86
CA VAL A 226 23.24 11.74 7.43
C VAL A 226 23.44 13.07 6.71
N GLN A 227 24.10 13.03 5.57
CA GLN A 227 24.13 14.12 4.61
C GLN A 227 22.98 13.92 3.63
N THR A 228 22.18 14.96 3.44
CA THR A 228 21.08 14.97 2.47
C THR A 228 21.30 16.06 1.43
N SER A 229 20.54 16.03 0.34
CA SER A 229 20.53 17.08 -0.68
C SER A 229 20.06 18.45 -0.17
N ARG A 230 19.54 18.52 1.06
CA ARG A 230 19.15 19.77 1.73
C ARG A 230 20.12 20.08 2.86
N ARG A 231 19.85 19.56 4.07
CA ARG A 231 20.65 19.80 5.27
C ARG A 231 21.06 18.48 5.91
N ALA A 232 22.21 18.48 6.57
CA ALA A 232 22.64 17.32 7.32
C ALA A 232 21.81 17.14 8.60
N MET A 233 21.58 15.89 9.01
CA MET A 233 20.76 15.53 10.17
C MET A 233 21.54 14.60 11.09
N LYS A 234 21.57 14.88 12.39
CA LYS A 234 22.19 13.97 13.36
C LYS A 234 21.34 12.71 13.48
N ALA A 235 21.96 11.55 13.43
CA ALA A 235 21.30 10.25 13.52
C ALA A 235 22.24 9.27 14.23
N ASP A 236 21.68 8.36 15.01
CA ASP A 236 22.43 7.27 15.66
C ASP A 236 22.24 5.95 14.89
N ALA A 237 21.24 5.90 14.02
CA ALA A 237 20.95 4.81 13.09
C ALA A 237 20.29 5.32 11.80
N VAL A 238 20.51 4.61 10.70
CA VAL A 238 19.80 4.80 9.43
C VAL A 238 19.12 3.49 9.03
N ILE A 239 17.84 3.56 8.68
CA ILE A 239 17.11 2.42 8.10
C ILE A 239 16.86 2.72 6.63
N LEU A 240 17.31 1.84 5.75
CA LEU A 240 17.15 1.96 4.30
C LEU A 240 15.90 1.22 3.84
N SER A 241 14.95 1.99 3.33
CA SER A 241 13.66 1.58 2.78
C SER A 241 13.39 2.25 1.42
N ILE A 242 14.45 2.49 0.64
CA ILE A 242 14.42 3.26 -0.63
C ILE A 242 14.02 2.41 -1.86
N GLY A 243 13.28 1.33 -1.62
CA GLY A 243 12.85 0.39 -2.66
C GLY A 243 13.68 -0.90 -2.72
N ILE A 244 13.28 -1.76 -3.66
CA ILE A 244 13.82 -3.11 -3.83
C ILE A 244 14.18 -3.36 -5.30
N ARG A 245 14.93 -4.42 -5.57
CA ARG A 245 15.26 -4.92 -6.91
C ARG A 245 15.00 -6.42 -6.98
N ALA A 246 14.41 -6.88 -8.08
CA ALA A 246 14.19 -8.32 -8.33
C ALA A 246 15.50 -9.11 -8.33
N ASN A 247 15.49 -10.28 -7.70
CA ASN A 247 16.65 -11.18 -7.62
C ASN A 247 16.71 -12.06 -8.87
N THR A 248 17.10 -11.48 -10.01
CA THR A 248 17.03 -12.12 -11.34
C THR A 248 18.36 -12.11 -12.09
N GLU A 249 19.45 -11.68 -11.44
CA GLU A 249 20.77 -11.55 -12.08
C GLU A 249 21.27 -12.87 -12.68
N PHE A 250 21.06 -14.00 -11.98
CA PHE A 250 21.42 -15.33 -12.46
C PHE A 250 20.64 -15.79 -13.71
N LEU A 251 19.65 -15.02 -14.15
CA LEU A 251 18.87 -15.27 -15.38
C LEU A 251 19.45 -14.57 -16.62
N ALA A 252 20.40 -13.65 -16.47
CA ALA A 252 20.82 -12.73 -17.54
C ALA A 252 21.20 -13.44 -18.85
N ASP A 253 21.89 -14.58 -18.75
CA ASP A 253 22.40 -15.34 -19.91
C ASP A 253 21.57 -16.57 -20.26
N THR A 254 20.39 -16.71 -19.65
CA THR A 254 19.50 -17.88 -19.86
C THR A 254 18.54 -17.70 -21.04
N GLY A 255 18.45 -16.50 -21.60
CA GLY A 255 17.45 -16.15 -22.63
C GLY A 255 16.01 -16.09 -22.10
N ILE A 256 15.81 -16.11 -20.77
CA ILE A 256 14.51 -15.77 -20.16
C ILE A 256 14.27 -14.27 -20.32
N GLU A 257 13.08 -13.90 -20.80
CA GLU A 257 12.73 -12.49 -21.00
C GLU A 257 12.58 -11.74 -19.67
N LEU A 258 13.27 -10.62 -19.55
CA LEU A 258 13.16 -9.69 -18.42
C LEU A 258 12.53 -8.37 -18.88
N MET A 259 11.74 -7.78 -18.00
CA MET A 259 11.24 -6.41 -18.15
C MET A 259 12.37 -5.38 -17.94
N PRO A 260 12.18 -4.10 -18.31
CA PRO A 260 13.21 -3.06 -18.12
C PRO A 260 13.70 -2.91 -16.67
N ASN A 261 12.81 -3.13 -15.69
CA ASN A 261 13.15 -3.12 -14.26
C ASN A 261 13.78 -4.44 -13.76
N ARG A 262 14.20 -5.32 -14.68
CA ARG A 262 14.82 -6.64 -14.44
C ARG A 262 13.91 -7.71 -13.82
N THR A 263 12.62 -7.46 -13.64
CA THR A 263 11.68 -8.53 -13.25
C THR A 263 11.47 -9.51 -14.40
N VAL A 264 11.17 -10.77 -14.08
CA VAL A 264 10.86 -11.79 -15.09
C VAL A 264 9.53 -11.48 -15.74
N LYS A 265 9.51 -11.41 -17.07
CA LYS A 265 8.27 -11.23 -17.83
C LYS A 265 7.50 -12.55 -17.85
N VAL A 266 6.24 -12.52 -17.47
CA VAL A 266 5.35 -13.70 -17.52
C VAL A 266 4.05 -13.42 -18.28
N ASN A 267 3.44 -14.47 -18.79
CA ASN A 267 2.08 -14.42 -19.34
C ASN A 267 1.02 -14.52 -18.22
N GLU A 268 -0.27 -14.51 -18.59
CA GLU A 268 -1.40 -14.66 -17.67
C GLU A 268 -1.41 -16.00 -16.92
N HIS A 269 -0.69 -17.00 -17.40
CA HIS A 269 -0.54 -18.30 -16.73
C HIS A 269 0.68 -18.36 -15.79
N LEU A 270 1.39 -17.24 -15.61
CA LEU A 270 2.61 -17.08 -14.82
C LEU A 270 3.82 -17.83 -15.40
N GLN A 271 3.77 -18.15 -16.70
CA GLN A 271 4.85 -18.78 -17.44
C GLN A 271 5.78 -17.73 -18.04
N THR A 272 7.06 -18.04 -18.08
CA THR A 272 8.06 -17.26 -18.84
C THR A 272 7.92 -17.53 -20.35
N ASN A 273 8.86 -17.04 -21.16
CA ASN A 273 8.99 -17.45 -22.57
C ASN A 273 9.44 -18.92 -22.74
N ASP A 274 9.61 -19.67 -21.65
CA ASP A 274 9.76 -21.12 -21.62
C ASP A 274 8.52 -21.78 -20.99
N GLN A 275 7.90 -22.73 -21.69
CA GLN A 275 6.68 -23.42 -21.21
C GLN A 275 6.91 -24.28 -19.95
N ASP A 276 8.16 -24.61 -19.66
CA ASP A 276 8.57 -25.43 -18.52
C ASP A 276 9.03 -24.58 -17.33
N ILE A 277 9.13 -23.26 -17.49
CA ILE A 277 9.60 -22.34 -16.44
C ILE A 277 8.54 -21.29 -16.12
N TYR A 278 8.19 -21.22 -14.85
CA TYR A 278 7.27 -20.23 -14.27
C TYR A 278 8.05 -19.22 -13.43
N ALA A 279 7.53 -18.00 -13.27
CA ALA A 279 8.06 -17.04 -12.32
C ALA A 279 6.93 -16.37 -11.53
N ILE A 280 7.14 -16.20 -10.22
CA ILE A 280 6.12 -15.75 -9.26
C ILE A 280 6.73 -14.92 -8.12
N GLY A 281 5.90 -14.12 -7.45
CA GLY A 281 6.28 -13.22 -6.36
C GLY A 281 7.09 -12.02 -6.86
N ASP A 282 7.80 -11.37 -5.95
CA ASP A 282 8.49 -10.09 -6.20
C ASP A 282 9.53 -10.14 -7.35
N CYS A 283 9.92 -11.33 -7.83
CA CYS A 283 10.83 -11.45 -8.97
C CYS A 283 10.15 -11.32 -10.33
N ALA A 284 8.82 -11.42 -10.40
CA ALA A 284 8.05 -11.44 -11.65
C ALA A 284 7.28 -10.13 -11.89
N CYS A 285 7.02 -9.83 -13.16
CA CYS A 285 6.12 -8.77 -13.61
C CYS A 285 4.81 -9.37 -14.08
N VAL A 286 3.71 -8.97 -13.44
CA VAL A 286 2.35 -9.35 -13.84
C VAL A 286 1.71 -8.17 -14.56
N ILE A 287 0.38 -8.14 -14.65
CA ILE A 287 -0.36 -7.01 -15.24
C ILE A 287 -1.21 -6.30 -14.19
N ASN A 288 -1.51 -5.02 -14.42
CA ASN A 288 -2.53 -4.31 -13.69
C ASN A 288 -3.92 -4.84 -14.13
N ALA A 289 -4.79 -5.17 -13.16
CA ALA A 289 -6.06 -5.79 -13.50
C ALA A 289 -7.06 -4.86 -14.21
N ILE A 290 -6.89 -3.53 -14.08
CA ILE A 290 -7.72 -2.50 -14.73
C ILE A 290 -7.12 -2.13 -16.09
N THR A 291 -5.87 -1.66 -16.12
CA THR A 291 -5.26 -1.11 -17.35
C THR A 291 -4.69 -2.17 -18.28
N LYS A 292 -4.47 -3.40 -17.78
CA LYS A 292 -3.79 -4.51 -18.47
C LYS A 292 -2.32 -4.26 -18.84
N GLU A 293 -1.78 -3.10 -18.46
CA GLU A 293 -0.36 -2.78 -18.59
C GLU A 293 0.50 -3.58 -17.60
N PRO A 294 1.80 -3.78 -17.89
CA PRO A 294 2.71 -4.43 -16.96
C PRO A 294 2.73 -3.75 -15.59
N ALA A 295 2.66 -4.55 -14.53
CA ALA A 295 2.65 -4.09 -13.15
C ALA A 295 3.56 -4.95 -12.27
N TRP A 296 4.37 -4.27 -11.46
CA TRP A 296 5.19 -4.93 -10.45
C TRP A 296 4.59 -4.68 -9.07
N SER A 297 4.19 -5.76 -8.39
CA SER A 297 3.48 -5.72 -7.11
C SER A 297 4.16 -6.64 -6.11
N PRO A 298 5.23 -6.17 -5.42
CA PRO A 298 5.97 -6.96 -4.45
C PRO A 298 5.21 -7.09 -3.12
N MET A 299 4.09 -7.81 -3.13
CA MET A 299 3.17 -7.96 -2.01
C MET A 299 3.05 -9.43 -1.60
N GLY A 300 3.01 -9.69 -0.29
CA GLY A 300 2.86 -11.05 0.24
C GLY A 300 1.57 -11.74 -0.22
N SER A 301 0.50 -10.97 -0.43
CA SER A 301 -0.80 -11.45 -0.93
C SER A 301 -0.73 -11.92 -2.38
N SER A 302 -0.19 -11.10 -3.29
CA SER A 302 -0.03 -11.45 -4.72
C SER A 302 0.92 -12.64 -4.88
N ALA A 303 2.07 -12.62 -4.19
CA ALA A 303 3.02 -13.74 -4.15
C ALA A 303 2.35 -15.08 -3.77
N ASN A 304 1.45 -15.06 -2.78
CA ASN A 304 0.70 -16.26 -2.38
C ASN A 304 -0.40 -16.65 -3.39
N ILE A 305 -1.05 -15.70 -4.04
CA ILE A 305 -2.04 -15.97 -5.10
C ILE A 305 -1.34 -16.62 -6.30
N GLU A 306 -0.27 -15.99 -6.76
CA GLU A 306 0.55 -16.44 -7.89
C GLU A 306 1.10 -17.84 -7.66
N GLY A 307 1.68 -18.12 -6.49
CA GLY A 307 2.16 -19.47 -6.16
C GLY A 307 1.08 -20.54 -6.20
N ARG A 308 -0.16 -20.23 -5.79
CA ARG A 308 -1.28 -21.18 -5.92
C ARG A 308 -1.70 -21.40 -7.37
N ILE A 309 -1.72 -20.35 -8.19
CA ILE A 309 -2.10 -20.42 -9.61
C ILE A 309 -1.04 -21.21 -10.39
N ALA A 310 0.24 -20.87 -10.25
CA ALA A 310 1.34 -21.56 -10.92
C ALA A 310 1.35 -23.06 -10.58
N ALA A 311 1.17 -23.43 -9.31
CA ALA A 311 1.07 -24.83 -8.90
C ALA A 311 -0.09 -25.58 -9.56
N LYS A 312 -1.26 -24.94 -9.68
CA LYS A 312 -2.42 -25.53 -10.38
C LYS A 312 -2.18 -25.63 -11.89
N ASN A 313 -1.50 -24.68 -12.50
CA ASN A 313 -1.17 -24.68 -13.93
C ASN A 313 -0.17 -25.79 -14.26
N ILE A 314 0.86 -25.96 -13.44
CA ILE A 314 1.77 -27.11 -13.51
C ILE A 314 0.99 -28.44 -13.35
N GLY A 315 -0.06 -28.45 -12.52
CA GLY A 315 -1.00 -29.57 -12.39
C GLY A 315 -2.01 -29.73 -13.54
N GLY A 316 -1.94 -28.92 -14.60
CA GLY A 316 -2.78 -29.04 -15.80
C GLY A 316 -4.11 -28.29 -15.75
N LYS A 317 -4.32 -27.35 -14.81
CA LYS A 317 -5.61 -26.62 -14.66
C LYS A 317 -5.81 -25.43 -15.60
N ASN A 318 -4.77 -24.97 -16.29
CA ASN A 318 -4.80 -23.84 -17.25
C ASN A 318 -5.58 -22.59 -16.79
N LEU A 319 -5.24 -22.06 -15.62
CA LEU A 319 -5.84 -20.88 -15.02
C LEU A 319 -5.10 -19.60 -15.42
N SER A 320 -5.85 -18.55 -15.71
CA SER A 320 -5.32 -17.20 -15.93
C SER A 320 -5.33 -16.39 -14.63
N TYR A 321 -4.29 -15.58 -14.42
CA TYR A 321 -4.22 -14.58 -13.37
C TYR A 321 -4.67 -13.22 -13.92
N ASN A 322 -5.69 -12.63 -13.29
CA ASN A 322 -6.31 -11.39 -13.75
C ASN A 322 -5.45 -10.14 -13.51
N GLY A 323 -4.34 -10.28 -12.80
CA GLY A 323 -3.45 -9.18 -12.43
C GLY A 323 -3.67 -8.66 -11.02
N VAL A 324 -2.98 -7.56 -10.73
CA VAL A 324 -2.97 -6.89 -9.42
C VAL A 324 -3.71 -5.56 -9.47
N LEU A 325 -4.32 -5.17 -8.35
CA LEU A 325 -4.96 -3.87 -8.16
C LEU A 325 -4.09 -2.87 -7.40
N GLY A 326 -2.89 -3.27 -6.97
CA GLY A 326 -2.08 -2.43 -6.06
C GLY A 326 -2.74 -2.21 -4.69
N THR A 327 -3.54 -3.19 -4.25
CA THR A 327 -4.19 -3.20 -2.93
C THR A 327 -3.15 -3.28 -1.83
N GLY A 328 -3.21 -2.34 -0.88
CA GLY A 328 -2.33 -2.32 0.27
C GLY A 328 -2.96 -1.56 1.44
N VAL A 329 -2.58 -1.96 2.65
CA VAL A 329 -2.95 -1.31 3.90
C VAL A 329 -1.69 -1.16 4.76
N CYS A 330 -1.68 -0.14 5.60
CA CYS A 330 -0.58 0.17 6.51
C CYS A 330 -1.16 0.76 7.79
N LYS A 331 -0.59 0.36 8.92
CA LYS A 331 -0.86 0.95 10.22
C LYS A 331 0.17 2.05 10.48
N LEU A 332 -0.32 3.18 10.97
CA LEU A 332 0.42 4.36 11.38
C LEU A 332 -0.07 4.77 12.78
N PRO A 333 0.63 5.69 13.49
CA PRO A 333 0.23 6.10 14.83
C PRO A 333 -1.24 6.53 14.87
N GLU A 334 -2.08 5.78 15.59
CA GLU A 334 -3.53 6.02 15.68
C GLU A 334 -4.27 6.18 14.33
N LEU A 335 -3.73 5.67 13.23
CA LEU A 335 -4.34 5.81 11.90
C LEU A 335 -4.08 4.55 11.07
N ASN A 336 -5.14 3.96 10.53
CA ASN A 336 -5.02 2.96 9.48
C ASN A 336 -5.15 3.67 8.14
N VAL A 337 -4.36 3.28 7.16
CA VAL A 337 -4.42 3.83 5.79
C VAL A 337 -4.43 2.68 4.79
N GLY A 338 -5.12 2.86 3.67
CA GLY A 338 -5.16 1.83 2.65
C GLY A 338 -5.65 2.33 1.31
N LYS A 339 -5.33 1.57 0.26
CA LYS A 339 -5.75 1.86 -1.11
C LYS A 339 -5.96 0.59 -1.93
N THR A 340 -6.73 0.71 -3.00
CA THR A 340 -6.82 -0.28 -4.08
C THR A 340 -7.24 0.40 -5.38
N GLY A 341 -6.86 -0.19 -6.52
CA GLY A 341 -7.14 0.35 -7.85
C GLY A 341 -6.23 1.51 -8.24
N LEU A 342 -6.73 2.39 -9.10
CA LEU A 342 -6.02 3.55 -9.60
C LEU A 342 -6.23 4.77 -8.71
N SER A 343 -5.18 5.57 -8.51
CA SER A 343 -5.36 6.96 -8.07
C SER A 343 -6.04 7.78 -9.17
N GLU A 344 -6.51 8.99 -8.87
CA GLU A 344 -7.13 9.85 -9.87
C GLU A 344 -6.13 10.19 -11.00
N ALA A 345 -4.90 10.57 -10.63
CA ALA A 345 -3.84 10.84 -11.60
C ALA A 345 -3.52 9.61 -12.48
N ALA A 346 -3.49 8.40 -11.90
CA ALA A 346 -3.24 7.17 -12.63
C ALA A 346 -4.42 6.78 -13.56
N ALA A 347 -5.66 7.04 -13.14
CA ALA A 347 -6.85 6.84 -13.97
C ALA A 347 -6.83 7.76 -15.20
N ILE A 348 -6.53 9.04 -15.01
CA ILE A 348 -6.40 10.01 -16.12
C ILE A 348 -5.26 9.59 -17.06
N ALA A 349 -4.09 9.22 -16.52
CA ALA A 349 -2.96 8.76 -17.32
C ALA A 349 -3.27 7.48 -18.12
N ALA A 350 -4.16 6.62 -17.61
CA ALA A 350 -4.64 5.43 -18.29
C ALA A 350 -5.77 5.70 -19.31
N GLY A 351 -6.18 6.96 -19.49
CA GLY A 351 -7.16 7.38 -20.49
C GLY A 351 -8.62 7.33 -20.04
N PHE A 352 -8.88 7.15 -18.75
CA PHE A 352 -10.24 7.25 -18.20
C PHE A 352 -10.67 8.72 -18.06
N ASP A 353 -11.97 8.97 -18.21
CA ASP A 353 -12.55 10.28 -17.84
C ASP A 353 -12.85 10.26 -16.35
N ALA A 354 -11.79 10.38 -15.54
CA ALA A 354 -11.89 10.18 -14.09
C ALA A 354 -12.71 11.29 -13.40
N VAL A 355 -13.48 10.87 -12.41
CA VAL A 355 -14.06 11.72 -11.36
C VAL A 355 -13.74 11.11 -10.00
N SER A 356 -13.53 11.97 -9.01
CA SER A 356 -13.36 11.53 -7.64
C SER A 356 -14.24 12.33 -6.67
N VAL A 357 -14.36 11.83 -5.44
CA VAL A 357 -14.87 12.61 -4.32
C VAL A 357 -14.10 12.28 -3.05
N ILE A 358 -13.84 13.30 -2.22
CA ILE A 358 -13.35 13.12 -0.84
C ILE A 358 -14.52 13.27 0.13
N SER A 359 -14.85 12.18 0.82
CA SER A 359 -15.90 12.10 1.82
C SER A 359 -15.33 11.88 3.22
N VAL A 360 -16.00 12.45 4.23
CA VAL A 360 -15.75 12.13 5.64
C VAL A 360 -17.02 11.51 6.22
N VAL A 361 -16.95 10.21 6.50
CA VAL A 361 -18.09 9.39 6.91
C VAL A 361 -17.79 8.71 8.24
N ASP A 362 -18.81 8.47 9.05
CA ASP A 362 -18.62 7.81 10.35
C ASP A 362 -18.17 6.35 10.15
N ASP A 363 -17.22 5.88 10.95
CA ASP A 363 -16.68 4.52 10.82
C ASP A 363 -17.64 3.46 11.38
N LYS A 364 -18.36 3.82 12.44
CA LYS A 364 -19.37 3.00 13.13
C LYS A 364 -20.41 3.90 13.82
N ALA A 365 -21.39 3.30 14.49
CA ALA A 365 -22.47 4.06 15.13
C ALA A 365 -21.93 5.10 16.13
N HIS A 366 -22.35 6.35 15.98
CA HIS A 366 -21.84 7.50 16.78
C HIS A 366 -22.00 7.35 18.30
N TYR A 367 -22.98 6.56 18.75
CA TYR A 367 -23.22 6.28 20.17
C TYR A 367 -22.38 5.11 20.72
N TYR A 368 -21.61 4.42 19.87
CA TYR A 368 -20.76 3.31 20.30
C TYR A 368 -19.36 3.83 20.70
N PRO A 369 -18.74 3.31 21.79
CA PRO A 369 -17.42 3.75 22.22
C PRO A 369 -16.34 3.67 21.13
N GLY A 370 -15.49 4.68 21.08
CA GLY A 370 -14.39 4.76 20.10
C GLY A 370 -14.84 5.04 18.67
N ALA A 371 -16.11 5.44 18.43
CA ALA A 371 -16.56 5.93 17.13
C ALA A 371 -15.71 7.11 16.67
N SER A 372 -15.40 7.12 15.38
CA SER A 372 -14.53 8.08 14.71
C SER A 372 -15.05 8.29 13.29
N ALA A 373 -14.17 8.62 12.35
CA ALA A 373 -14.50 8.78 10.95
C ALA A 373 -13.50 8.06 10.05
N PHE A 374 -13.98 7.69 8.86
CA PHE A 374 -13.16 7.45 7.70
C PHE A 374 -13.11 8.71 6.85
N ILE A 375 -11.92 9.00 6.32
CA ILE A 375 -11.71 9.88 5.17
C ILE A 375 -11.52 8.96 3.98
N VAL A 376 -12.33 9.14 2.94
CA VAL A 376 -12.35 8.25 1.78
C VAL A 376 -12.25 9.08 0.52
N LYS A 377 -11.26 8.80 -0.32
CA LYS A 377 -11.25 9.23 -1.72
C LYS A 377 -11.71 8.07 -2.60
N MET A 378 -12.82 8.25 -3.30
CA MET A 378 -13.35 7.26 -4.25
C MET A 378 -13.22 7.80 -5.67
N ILE A 379 -12.71 6.97 -6.60
CA ILE A 379 -12.46 7.36 -7.99
C ILE A 379 -13.25 6.44 -8.93
N ALA A 380 -13.98 7.04 -9.87
CA ALA A 380 -14.74 6.34 -10.89
C ALA A 380 -14.55 6.95 -12.29
N ASP A 381 -14.91 6.21 -13.33
CA ASP A 381 -15.02 6.75 -14.69
C ASP A 381 -16.37 7.47 -14.87
N LYS A 382 -16.36 8.70 -15.38
CA LYS A 382 -17.58 9.52 -15.54
C LYS A 382 -18.60 8.95 -16.50
N LYS A 383 -18.16 8.23 -17.54
CA LYS A 383 -19.06 7.76 -18.60
C LYS A 383 -19.69 6.42 -18.28
N THR A 384 -18.88 5.53 -17.71
CA THR A 384 -19.28 4.14 -17.43
C THR A 384 -19.64 3.91 -15.97
N HIS A 385 -19.36 4.88 -15.10
CA HIS A 385 -19.50 4.79 -13.65
C HIS A 385 -18.73 3.63 -13.02
N LYS A 386 -17.79 3.01 -13.74
CA LYS A 386 -16.95 1.94 -13.20
C LYS A 386 -16.12 2.48 -12.05
N LEU A 387 -16.12 1.75 -10.92
CA LEU A 387 -15.22 2.04 -9.82
C LEU A 387 -13.79 1.76 -10.28
N LEU A 388 -12.91 2.75 -10.19
CA LEU A 388 -11.52 2.67 -10.63
C LEU A 388 -10.54 2.56 -9.46
N GLY A 389 -10.88 3.16 -8.31
CA GLY A 389 -10.02 3.10 -7.13
C GLY A 389 -10.66 3.67 -5.88
N LEU A 390 -10.04 3.33 -4.75
CA LEU A 390 -10.40 3.83 -3.43
C LEU A 390 -9.14 4.02 -2.58
N GLN A 391 -9.08 5.13 -1.86
CA GLN A 391 -8.12 5.41 -0.79
C GLN A 391 -8.92 5.71 0.48
N ALA A 392 -8.50 5.16 1.62
CA ALA A 392 -9.18 5.36 2.88
C ALA A 392 -8.17 5.53 4.03
N ALA A 393 -8.51 6.39 4.98
CA ALA A 393 -7.77 6.62 6.20
C ALA A 393 -8.74 6.78 7.38
N GLY A 394 -8.37 6.27 8.55
CA GLY A 394 -9.15 6.44 9.78
C GLY A 394 -8.77 5.47 10.89
N LYS A 395 -9.32 5.71 12.09
CA LYS A 395 -9.11 4.85 13.28
C LYS A 395 -9.82 3.50 13.19
N GLY A 396 -10.88 3.41 12.39
CA GLY A 396 -11.69 2.22 12.22
C GLY A 396 -11.06 1.16 11.30
N ALA A 397 -11.87 0.17 10.91
CA ALA A 397 -11.51 -0.91 9.99
C ALA A 397 -11.41 -0.42 8.53
N VAL A 398 -10.29 0.24 8.20
CA VAL A 398 -9.99 0.75 6.86
C VAL A 398 -9.83 -0.39 5.83
N ASP A 399 -9.28 -1.51 6.26
CA ASP A 399 -9.19 -2.75 5.49
C ASP A 399 -10.55 -3.18 4.93
N LYS A 400 -11.63 -3.10 5.72
CA LYS A 400 -13.00 -3.38 5.25
C LYS A 400 -13.43 -2.50 4.07
N MET A 401 -13.10 -1.21 4.09
CA MET A 401 -13.42 -0.29 2.98
C MET A 401 -12.62 -0.65 1.72
N VAL A 402 -11.34 -0.96 1.90
CA VAL A 402 -10.42 -1.33 0.81
C VAL A 402 -10.80 -2.67 0.20
N ASP A 403 -11.18 -3.67 1.00
CA ASP A 403 -11.55 -5.00 0.53
C ASP A 403 -12.88 -5.00 -0.26
N ILE A 404 -13.87 -4.21 0.19
CA ILE A 404 -15.12 -4.03 -0.57
C ILE A 404 -14.82 -3.39 -1.94
N ALA A 405 -13.99 -2.34 -1.97
CA ALA A 405 -13.56 -1.72 -3.23
C ALA A 405 -12.80 -2.70 -4.12
N ALA A 406 -11.85 -3.46 -3.57
CA ALA A 406 -11.04 -4.41 -4.31
C ALA A 406 -11.91 -5.50 -4.95
N ALA A 407 -12.92 -5.99 -4.22
CA ALA A 407 -13.90 -6.95 -4.73
C ALA A 407 -14.74 -6.34 -5.86
N ALA A 408 -15.31 -5.14 -5.66
CA ALA A 408 -16.11 -4.43 -6.64
C ALA A 408 -15.34 -4.19 -7.96
N ILE A 409 -14.10 -3.68 -7.86
CA ILE A 409 -13.23 -3.44 -9.02
C ILE A 409 -12.88 -4.75 -9.73
N SER A 410 -12.59 -5.81 -8.98
CA SER A 410 -12.29 -7.14 -9.55
C SER A 410 -13.47 -7.74 -10.31
N LEU A 411 -14.69 -7.35 -9.95
CA LEU A 411 -15.94 -7.74 -10.62
C LEU A 411 -16.37 -6.73 -11.70
N HIS A 412 -15.55 -5.70 -11.97
CA HIS A 412 -15.82 -4.64 -12.94
C HIS A 412 -17.12 -3.86 -12.68
N ALA A 413 -17.49 -3.73 -11.40
CA ALA A 413 -18.72 -3.09 -10.96
C ALA A 413 -18.75 -1.59 -11.27
N ALA A 414 -19.92 -1.11 -11.69
CA ALA A 414 -20.28 0.30 -11.64
C ALA A 414 -20.68 0.72 -10.22
N LEU A 415 -20.74 2.03 -9.96
CA LEU A 415 -21.18 2.58 -8.67
C LEU A 415 -22.57 2.07 -8.27
N GLU A 416 -23.50 1.99 -9.23
CA GLU A 416 -24.88 1.53 -9.02
C GLU A 416 -24.96 0.05 -8.62
N ASP A 417 -24.02 -0.77 -9.09
CA ASP A 417 -23.97 -2.21 -8.73
C ASP A 417 -23.66 -2.41 -7.24
N VAL A 418 -22.98 -1.44 -6.62
CA VAL A 418 -22.47 -1.53 -5.24
C VAL A 418 -23.09 -0.53 -4.27
N GLU A 419 -23.92 0.39 -4.76
CA GLU A 419 -24.62 1.40 -3.96
C GLU A 419 -25.47 0.75 -2.86
N ASN A 420 -26.21 -0.30 -3.22
CA ASN A 420 -27.25 -0.92 -2.39
C ASN A 420 -26.87 -2.33 -1.87
N MET A 421 -25.58 -2.59 -1.67
CA MET A 421 -25.12 -3.86 -1.09
C MET A 421 -25.62 -4.05 0.35
N ASP A 422 -26.13 -5.25 0.66
CA ASP A 422 -26.52 -5.68 2.00
C ASP A 422 -25.25 -6.02 2.83
N LEU A 423 -24.61 -4.98 3.37
CA LEU A 423 -23.36 -5.08 4.12
C LEU A 423 -23.61 -5.28 5.63
N ALA A 424 -22.74 -6.06 6.27
CA ALA A 424 -22.88 -6.40 7.68
C ALA A 424 -22.93 -5.16 8.60
N TYR A 425 -23.94 -5.11 9.46
CA TYR A 425 -24.18 -4.02 10.40
C TYR A 425 -24.48 -4.51 11.82
N ALA A 426 -23.72 -3.97 12.77
CA ALA A 426 -24.11 -3.77 14.15
C ALA A 426 -23.32 -2.56 14.68
N PRO A 427 -23.76 -1.90 15.78
CA PRO A 427 -23.15 -0.66 16.27
C PRO A 427 -21.62 -0.68 16.46
N PRO A 428 -20.96 -1.78 16.90
CA PRO A 428 -19.51 -1.83 17.04
C PRO A 428 -18.73 -1.80 15.71
N PHE A 429 -19.36 -2.13 14.59
CA PHE A 429 -18.66 -2.47 13.35
C PHE A 429 -18.98 -1.55 12.17
N SER A 430 -20.15 -0.90 12.17
CA SER A 430 -20.59 -0.06 11.06
C SER A 430 -21.72 0.89 11.50
N THR A 431 -22.09 1.79 10.60
CA THR A 431 -23.35 2.55 10.59
C THR A 431 -24.44 1.81 9.83
N ALA A 432 -25.70 2.22 10.04
CA ALA A 432 -26.87 1.61 9.39
C ALA A 432 -26.84 1.72 7.85
N ILE A 433 -26.34 2.84 7.34
CA ILE A 433 -25.90 2.96 5.94
C ILE A 433 -24.38 2.82 5.97
N HIS A 434 -23.83 1.77 5.39
CA HIS A 434 -22.40 1.50 5.44
C HIS A 434 -21.58 2.70 4.89
N PRO A 435 -20.41 3.02 5.46
CA PRO A 435 -19.59 4.15 4.99
C PRO A 435 -19.17 4.04 3.51
N PHE A 436 -18.96 2.82 3.02
CA PHE A 436 -18.73 2.55 1.59
C PHE A 436 -19.92 3.01 0.73
N SER A 437 -21.13 2.50 1.01
CA SER A 437 -22.37 2.91 0.32
C SER A 437 -22.65 4.39 0.44
N SER A 438 -22.37 5.00 1.60
CA SER A 438 -22.49 6.45 1.79
C SER A 438 -21.57 7.22 0.83
N THR A 439 -20.33 6.74 0.64
CA THR A 439 -19.38 7.37 -0.28
C THR A 439 -19.77 7.17 -1.75
N VAL A 440 -20.28 6.00 -2.11
CA VAL A 440 -20.86 5.74 -3.45
C VAL A 440 -21.98 6.73 -3.74
N ASN A 441 -22.93 6.88 -2.83
CA ASN A 441 -24.04 7.83 -2.96
C ASN A 441 -23.56 9.29 -3.11
N ILE A 442 -22.54 9.68 -2.34
CA ILE A 442 -21.95 11.02 -2.45
C ILE A 442 -21.34 11.24 -3.85
N LEU A 443 -20.64 10.24 -4.41
CA LEU A 443 -20.07 10.32 -5.75
C LEU A 443 -21.15 10.33 -6.85
N LEU A 444 -22.21 9.53 -6.69
CA LEU A 444 -23.36 9.54 -7.61
C LEU A 444 -24.07 10.89 -7.62
N ASN A 445 -24.27 11.52 -6.46
CA ASN A 445 -24.84 12.87 -6.38
C ASN A 445 -23.94 13.91 -7.06
N LYS A 446 -22.62 13.75 -6.99
CA LYS A 446 -21.66 14.62 -7.70
C LYS A 446 -21.78 14.43 -9.21
N LEU A 447 -21.85 13.19 -9.67
CA LEU A 447 -22.03 12.83 -11.09
C LEU A 447 -23.35 13.36 -11.66
N SER A 448 -24.44 13.33 -10.88
CA SER A 448 -25.75 13.82 -11.31
C SER A 448 -25.89 15.35 -11.30
N GLY A 449 -24.94 16.06 -10.68
CA GLY A 449 -25.00 17.52 -10.48
C GLY A 449 -25.86 17.94 -9.29
N GLU A 450 -26.43 17.00 -8.53
CA GLU A 450 -27.13 17.30 -7.27
C GLU A 450 -26.15 17.86 -6.23
N PHE A 451 -24.94 17.31 -6.18
CA PHE A 451 -23.85 17.77 -5.33
C PHE A 451 -22.80 18.54 -6.15
N GLU A 452 -22.81 19.86 -6.05
CA GLU A 452 -21.82 20.70 -6.76
C GLU A 452 -20.71 21.10 -5.80
N THR A 453 -19.47 20.78 -6.14
CA THR A 453 -18.34 20.87 -5.21
C THR A 453 -17.13 21.60 -5.77
N PHE A 454 -16.23 21.99 -4.87
CA PHE A 454 -14.80 22.04 -5.16
C PHE A 454 -14.12 20.85 -4.47
N THR A 455 -13.22 20.18 -5.19
CA THR A 455 -12.32 19.21 -4.53
C THR A 455 -11.27 19.95 -3.68
N PRO A 456 -10.60 19.26 -2.74
CA PRO A 456 -9.49 19.86 -1.99
C PRO A 456 -8.38 20.43 -2.88
N VAL A 457 -8.05 19.73 -3.97
CA VAL A 457 -7.05 20.19 -4.95
C VAL A 457 -7.53 21.47 -5.63
N GLU A 458 -8.78 21.51 -6.08
CA GLU A 458 -9.36 22.70 -6.71
C GLU A 458 -9.39 23.91 -5.77
N TYR A 459 -9.67 23.67 -4.49
CA TYR A 459 -9.65 24.70 -3.46
C TYR A 459 -8.23 25.24 -3.24
N GLN A 460 -7.24 24.36 -3.10
CA GLN A 460 -5.82 24.74 -2.95
C GLN A 460 -5.28 25.49 -4.18
N GLU A 461 -5.76 25.17 -5.38
CA GLU A 461 -5.44 25.88 -6.62
C GLU A 461 -6.15 27.24 -6.77
N GLY A 462 -6.93 27.68 -5.77
CA GLY A 462 -7.61 28.97 -5.77
C GLY A 462 -8.88 29.00 -6.63
N LYS A 463 -9.44 27.86 -7.06
CA LYS A 463 -10.68 27.87 -7.88
C LYS A 463 -11.89 28.40 -7.13
N ALA A 464 -11.83 28.44 -5.80
CA ALA A 464 -12.84 29.05 -4.94
C ALA A 464 -12.65 30.57 -4.76
N GLU A 465 -11.61 31.19 -5.35
CA GLU A 465 -11.44 32.64 -5.29
C GLU A 465 -12.68 33.39 -5.79
N GLY A 466 -13.13 34.37 -5.01
CA GLY A 466 -14.36 35.13 -5.29
C GLY A 466 -15.66 34.44 -4.84
N TYR A 467 -15.60 33.25 -4.24
CA TYR A 467 -16.72 32.69 -3.48
C TYR A 467 -16.70 33.22 -2.05
N ARG A 468 -17.86 33.65 -1.55
CA ARG A 468 -18.04 34.03 -0.14
C ARG A 468 -18.10 32.77 0.73
N LEU A 469 -17.24 32.71 1.74
CA LEU A 469 -17.18 31.60 2.68
C LEU A 469 -18.37 31.61 3.65
N ILE A 470 -19.09 30.48 3.69
CA ILE A 470 -20.25 30.23 4.54
C ILE A 470 -19.96 29.06 5.46
N ASP A 471 -20.05 29.29 6.77
CA ASP A 471 -19.96 28.25 7.78
C ASP A 471 -21.34 27.63 8.04
N ALA A 472 -21.49 26.39 7.62
CA ALA A 472 -22.68 25.55 7.78
C ALA A 472 -22.53 24.52 8.91
N SER A 473 -21.56 24.70 9.82
CA SER A 473 -21.31 23.82 10.96
C SER A 473 -22.49 23.80 11.95
N ILE A 474 -22.43 22.92 12.95
CA ILE A 474 -23.47 22.86 14.00
C ILE A 474 -23.40 24.11 14.88
N THR A 475 -22.18 24.52 15.18
CA THR A 475 -21.82 25.78 15.81
C THR A 475 -20.77 26.46 14.93
N PRO A 476 -20.66 27.79 14.95
CA PRO A 476 -19.60 28.49 14.22
C PRO A 476 -18.21 27.93 14.59
N GLN A 477 -17.40 27.65 13.59
CA GLN A 477 -16.05 27.06 13.70
C GLN A 477 -15.02 27.74 12.80
N ILE A 478 -15.47 28.46 11.76
CA ILE A 478 -14.57 29.07 10.78
C ILE A 478 -14.52 30.58 11.07
N ASP A 479 -13.34 31.06 11.46
CA ASP A 479 -13.15 32.50 11.72
C ASP A 479 -13.36 33.30 10.43
N GLY A 480 -13.88 34.52 10.54
CA GLY A 480 -14.18 35.37 9.37
C GLY A 480 -15.37 34.93 8.49
N ALA A 481 -15.79 33.66 8.55
CA ALA A 481 -16.88 33.12 7.75
C ALA A 481 -18.25 33.56 8.25
N ARG A 482 -19.19 33.76 7.31
CA ARG A 482 -20.59 33.98 7.68
C ARG A 482 -21.23 32.67 8.11
N TYR A 483 -21.66 32.60 9.37
CA TYR A 483 -22.41 31.44 9.86
C TYR A 483 -23.85 31.42 9.36
N ILE A 484 -24.30 30.25 8.89
CA ILE A 484 -25.69 29.96 8.55
C ILE A 484 -26.10 28.66 9.23
N ASP A 485 -27.05 28.75 10.16
CA ASP A 485 -27.68 27.56 10.71
C ASP A 485 -28.65 26.96 9.68
N LEU A 486 -28.28 25.79 9.15
CA LEU A 486 -29.11 24.97 8.29
C LEU A 486 -30.55 24.85 8.80
N SER A 487 -30.77 24.70 10.11
CA SER A 487 -32.11 24.48 10.66
C SER A 487 -33.04 25.70 10.51
N SER A 488 -32.46 26.89 10.42
CA SER A 488 -33.17 28.18 10.33
C SER A 488 -33.56 28.58 8.91
N VAL A 489 -32.96 27.96 7.89
CA VAL A 489 -33.19 28.32 6.48
C VAL A 489 -34.54 27.76 6.04
N ASN A 490 -35.57 28.61 6.01
CA ASN A 490 -36.94 28.29 5.57
C ASN A 490 -37.43 29.23 4.44
N GLY A 491 -36.49 29.88 3.75
CA GLY A 491 -36.72 30.84 2.67
C GLY A 491 -35.39 31.40 2.17
N PRO A 492 -35.42 32.46 1.34
CA PRO A 492 -34.22 33.24 1.02
C PRO A 492 -33.50 33.70 2.28
N VAL A 493 -32.17 33.53 2.30
CA VAL A 493 -31.31 33.94 3.41
C VAL A 493 -31.10 35.46 3.32
N PRO A 494 -31.36 36.22 4.40
CA PRO A 494 -31.15 37.66 4.41
C PRO A 494 -29.72 38.03 3.97
N GLU A 495 -29.55 39.14 3.25
CA GLU A 495 -28.24 39.64 2.79
C GLU A 495 -27.45 38.70 1.86
N LEU A 496 -28.09 37.68 1.29
CA LEU A 496 -27.54 36.88 0.19
C LEU A 496 -28.46 36.97 -1.03
N ASN A 497 -27.88 37.19 -2.20
CA ASN A 497 -28.58 37.08 -3.47
C ASN A 497 -28.52 35.66 -4.01
N THR A 498 -29.46 35.30 -4.87
CA THR A 498 -29.56 33.96 -5.47
C THR A 498 -28.42 33.64 -6.44
N ASP A 499 -27.78 34.67 -7.00
CA ASP A 499 -26.63 34.56 -7.90
C ASP A 499 -25.27 34.73 -7.19
N ASP A 500 -25.25 34.98 -5.87
CA ASP A 500 -24.01 35.05 -5.10
C ASP A 500 -23.21 33.75 -5.23
N LYS A 501 -21.89 33.89 -5.38
CA LYS A 501 -20.95 32.77 -5.34
C LYS A 501 -20.71 32.37 -3.89
N LEU A 502 -21.19 31.20 -3.46
CA LEU A 502 -21.14 30.78 -2.06
C LEU A 502 -20.36 29.48 -1.90
N LEU A 503 -19.28 29.52 -1.09
CA LEU A 503 -18.54 28.35 -0.68
C LEU A 503 -19.07 27.88 0.68
N LEU A 504 -19.78 26.76 0.67
CA LEU A 504 -20.40 26.19 1.85
C LEU A 504 -19.45 25.16 2.48
N VAL A 505 -19.14 25.36 3.76
CA VAL A 505 -18.22 24.50 4.49
C VAL A 505 -18.83 24.11 5.83
N CYS A 506 -18.66 22.85 6.21
CA CYS A 506 -18.83 22.40 7.59
C CYS A 506 -17.75 21.37 7.91
N SER A 507 -17.70 20.87 9.14
CA SER A 507 -16.71 19.84 9.55
C SER A 507 -16.51 18.68 8.57
N LYS A 508 -17.59 18.00 8.15
CA LYS A 508 -17.53 16.75 7.34
C LYS A 508 -18.18 16.87 5.95
N GLY A 509 -18.50 18.07 5.48
CA GLY A 509 -19.28 18.30 4.25
C GLY A 509 -20.80 18.00 4.30
N LYS A 510 -21.28 17.07 5.15
CA LYS A 510 -22.71 16.66 5.19
C LYS A 510 -23.70 17.82 5.39
N ARG A 511 -23.46 18.71 6.35
CA ARG A 511 -24.36 19.85 6.61
C ARG A 511 -24.30 20.89 5.49
N ALA A 512 -23.11 21.11 4.93
CA ALA A 512 -22.92 21.99 3.77
C ALA A 512 -23.68 21.47 2.55
N TYR A 513 -23.69 20.15 2.29
CA TYR A 513 -24.52 19.53 1.25
C TYR A 513 -26.02 19.73 1.50
N MET A 514 -26.50 19.50 2.73
CA MET A 514 -27.91 19.74 3.07
C MET A 514 -28.29 21.21 2.91
N LEU A 515 -27.39 22.14 3.24
CA LEU A 515 -27.57 23.57 3.02
C LEU A 515 -27.61 23.89 1.53
N GLN A 516 -26.69 23.34 0.73
CA GLN A 516 -26.68 23.48 -0.73
C GLN A 516 -28.03 23.08 -1.32
N ASN A 517 -28.53 21.89 -0.99
CA ASN A 517 -29.82 21.40 -1.51
C ASN A 517 -30.96 22.35 -1.15
N ARG A 518 -30.96 22.86 0.09
CA ARG A 518 -32.00 23.78 0.52
C ARG A 518 -31.90 25.16 -0.15
N MET A 519 -30.69 25.65 -0.37
CA MET A 519 -30.46 26.89 -1.09
C MET A 519 -30.84 26.74 -2.57
N LYS A 520 -30.47 25.64 -3.23
CA LYS A 520 -30.92 25.32 -4.60
C LYS A 520 -32.45 25.35 -4.71
N TYR A 521 -33.16 24.75 -3.74
CA TYR A 521 -34.63 24.81 -3.68
C TYR A 521 -35.18 26.25 -3.63
N TYR A 522 -34.51 27.16 -2.90
CA TYR A 522 -34.88 28.58 -2.84
C TYR A 522 -34.30 29.44 -3.98
N GLY A 523 -33.75 28.81 -5.03
CA GLY A 523 -33.31 29.47 -6.26
C GLY A 523 -31.87 29.96 -6.26
N TYR A 524 -31.03 29.57 -5.29
CA TYR A 524 -29.60 29.89 -5.33
C TYR A 524 -28.88 29.04 -6.39
N THR A 525 -28.18 29.69 -7.32
CA THR A 525 -27.62 29.03 -8.52
C THR A 525 -26.11 28.81 -8.46
N ASN A 526 -25.38 29.45 -7.55
CA ASN A 526 -23.91 29.37 -7.51
C ASN A 526 -23.36 28.98 -6.14
N THR A 527 -23.87 27.87 -5.62
CA THR A 527 -23.40 27.25 -4.37
C THR A 527 -22.41 26.13 -4.69
N ARG A 528 -21.30 26.08 -3.95
CA ARG A 528 -20.30 25.01 -4.02
C ARG A 528 -20.00 24.52 -2.61
N VAL A 529 -19.90 23.20 -2.43
CA VAL A 529 -19.46 22.61 -1.16
C VAL A 529 -17.99 22.24 -1.24
N LEU A 530 -17.22 22.56 -0.20
CA LEU A 530 -15.86 22.05 -0.09
C LEU A 530 -15.89 20.58 0.36
N GLU A 531 -15.45 19.68 -0.51
CA GLU A 531 -15.31 18.26 -0.19
C GLU A 531 -14.36 18.05 1.00
N GLY A 532 -14.62 17.04 1.82
CA GLY A 532 -13.85 16.80 3.05
C GLY A 532 -14.12 17.77 4.21
N GLY A 533 -14.55 19.01 3.94
CA GLY A 533 -14.78 20.04 4.96
C GLY A 533 -13.50 20.40 5.75
N THR A 534 -13.65 20.96 6.95
CA THR A 534 -12.49 21.28 7.82
C THR A 534 -11.80 20.03 8.40
N ALA A 535 -12.41 18.85 8.30
CA ALA A 535 -11.79 17.60 8.75
C ALA A 535 -10.65 17.13 7.82
N PHE A 536 -10.63 17.60 6.57
CA PHE A 536 -9.58 17.28 5.59
C PHE A 536 -8.78 18.51 5.17
N ASN A 537 -9.44 19.67 5.06
CA ASN A 537 -8.83 20.89 4.55
C ASN A 537 -8.46 21.86 5.67
N GLU A 538 -7.31 22.51 5.52
CA GLU A 538 -7.02 23.75 6.23
C GLU A 538 -7.75 24.91 5.54
N ILE A 539 -8.46 25.72 6.33
CA ILE A 539 -9.29 26.82 5.82
C ILE A 539 -8.86 28.08 6.53
N GLU A 540 -8.33 29.03 5.75
CA GLU A 540 -8.04 30.38 6.21
C GLU A 540 -9.30 31.24 6.09
N GLY A 541 -9.56 32.06 7.12
CA GLY A 541 -10.76 32.89 7.27
C GLY A 541 -10.66 34.27 6.61
#